data_AF-A0A957K8E4-F1
#
_entry.id   AF-A0A957K8E4-F1
#
_cell.length_a   1.000
_cell.length_b   1.000
_cell.length_c   1.000
_cell.angle_alpha   90.00
_cell.angle_beta   90.00
_cell.angle_gamma   90.00
#
_symmetry.space_group_name_H-M   'P 1'
#
loop_
_entity.id
_entity.type
_entity.pdbx_description
1 polymer ?
#
loop_
_entity_poly.entity_id
_entity_poly.type
_entity_poly.pdbx_seq_one_letter_code
_entity_poly.pdbx_strand_id
1 'polypeptide(L)'
;MKMPFFRQRPVLSPIQLIALVAVILALIIALDLNRKARAGEASGAGETALQAEIDLEQTRQVQLQATRDYVQSDDYVASYARNEAGFVQPGEIRVVPLTIEETPNPTPLPTATPDPAASAKPWQVWWELLTDAQQPRQ
;
A
#
# COMPACT_ATOMS: atom_id res chain seq x y z
N MET A 1 16.57 -66.91 -63.41
CA MET A 1 16.13 -66.06 -62.29
C MET A 1 17.30 -65.16 -61.88
N LYS A 2 17.28 -63.87 -62.24
CA LYS A 2 18.28 -62.87 -61.82
C LYS A 2 17.53 -61.56 -61.58
N MET A 3 17.44 -61.11 -60.31
CA MET A 3 16.84 -59.84 -59.93
C MET A 3 17.81 -58.69 -60.24
N PRO A 4 17.33 -57.56 -60.82
CA PRO A 4 18.14 -56.36 -60.96
C PRO A 4 18.26 -55.66 -59.59
N PHE A 5 19.49 -55.51 -59.11
CA PHE A 5 19.80 -54.70 -57.93
C PHE A 5 19.51 -53.22 -58.23
N PHE A 6 18.57 -52.64 -57.48
CA PHE A 6 18.30 -51.21 -57.50
C PHE A 6 19.57 -50.45 -57.07
N ARG A 7 20.20 -49.80 -58.04
CA ARG A 7 21.36 -48.93 -57.82
C ARG A 7 20.85 -47.63 -57.22
N GLN A 8 20.82 -47.54 -55.89
CA GLN A 8 20.54 -46.29 -55.19
C GLN A 8 21.65 -45.28 -55.54
N ARG A 9 21.34 -44.32 -56.41
CA ARG A 9 22.18 -43.13 -56.56
C ARG A 9 21.97 -42.28 -55.32
N PRO A 10 23.01 -41.95 -54.54
CA PRO A 10 22.84 -41.03 -53.43
C PRO A 10 22.38 -39.69 -54.02
N VAL A 11 21.18 -39.26 -53.64
CA VAL A 11 20.56 -38.00 -54.10
C VAL A 11 21.24 -36.75 -53.51
N LEU A 12 22.24 -36.95 -52.65
CA LEU A 12 22.97 -35.89 -51.94
C LEU A 12 24.47 -36.03 -52.21
N SER A 13 25.10 -34.92 -52.61
CA SER A 13 26.55 -34.82 -52.72
C SER A 13 27.20 -34.95 -51.32
N PRO A 14 28.39 -35.58 -51.17
CA PRO A 14 29.10 -35.67 -49.90
C PRO A 14 29.28 -34.31 -49.20
N ILE A 15 29.46 -33.24 -49.99
CA ILE A 15 29.59 -31.87 -49.48
C ILE A 15 28.27 -31.36 -48.89
N GLN A 16 27.14 -31.70 -49.50
CA GLN A 16 25.81 -31.33 -48.98
C GLN A 16 25.51 -32.05 -47.68
N LEU A 17 25.97 -33.30 -47.53
CA LEU A 17 25.82 -34.05 -46.28
C LEU A 17 26.63 -33.42 -45.14
N ILE A 18 27.88 -33.03 -45.41
CA ILE A 18 28.73 -32.33 -44.43
C ILE A 18 28.10 -30.98 -44.04
N ALA A 19 27.62 -30.21 -45.02
CA ALA A 19 26.96 -28.93 -44.77
C ALA A 19 25.70 -29.09 -43.90
N LEU A 20 24.87 -30.10 -44.19
CA LEU A 20 23.69 -30.42 -43.39
C LEU A 20 24.06 -30.76 -41.93
N VAL A 21 25.08 -31.59 -41.74
CA VAL A 21 25.58 -31.95 -40.39
C VAL A 21 26.10 -30.72 -39.66
N ALA A 22 26.86 -29.84 -40.34
CA ALA A 22 27.35 -28.60 -39.76
C ALA A 22 26.21 -27.67 -39.33
N VAL A 23 25.15 -27.53 -40.15
CA VAL A 23 23.96 -26.73 -39.82
C VAL A 23 23.22 -27.32 -38.62
N ILE A 24 23.03 -28.65 -38.58
CA ILE A 24 22.39 -29.31 -37.44
C ILE A 24 23.20 -29.09 -36.16
N LEU A 25 24.53 -29.23 -36.23
CA LEU A 25 25.41 -29.01 -35.08
C LEU A 25 25.36 -27.56 -34.60
N ALA A 26 25.41 -26.59 -35.52
CA ALA A 26 25.28 -25.17 -35.21
C ALA A 26 23.93 -24.87 -34.54
N LEU A 27 22.85 -25.50 -35.01
CA LEU A 27 21.50 -25.32 -34.45
C LEU A 27 21.40 -25.91 -33.03
N ILE A 28 22.01 -27.07 -32.77
CA ILE A 28 22.10 -27.66 -31.43
C ILE A 28 22.87 -26.72 -30.47
N ILE A 29 24.03 -26.21 -30.90
CA ILE A 29 24.84 -25.30 -30.09
C ILE A 29 24.06 -24.00 -29.80
N ALA A 30 23.41 -23.42 -30.80
CA ALA A 30 22.61 -22.21 -30.62
C ALA A 30 21.46 -22.41 -29.61
N LEU A 31 20.80 -23.57 -29.64
CA LEU A 31 19.75 -23.90 -28.67
C LEU A 31 20.30 -24.08 -27.24
N ASP A 32 21.44 -24.73 -27.07
CA ASP A 32 22.06 -24.94 -25.76
C ASP A 32 22.51 -23.60 -25.13
N LEU A 33 23.13 -22.73 -25.93
CA LEU A 33 23.55 -21.40 -25.49
C LEU A 33 22.36 -20.52 -25.07
N ASN A 34 21.26 -20.55 -25.83
CA ASN A 34 20.05 -19.80 -25.49
C ASN A 34 19.42 -20.30 -24.17
N ARG A 35 19.39 -21.62 -23.95
CA ARG A 35 18.92 -22.22 -22.69
C ARG A 35 19.80 -21.83 -21.50
N LYS A 36 21.13 -21.89 -21.65
CA LYS A 36 22.08 -21.50 -20.60
C LYS A 36 22.00 -20.02 -20.26
N ALA A 37 21.86 -19.14 -21.25
CA ALA A 37 21.70 -17.70 -21.02
C ALA A 37 20.45 -17.40 -20.16
N ARG A 38 19.30 -17.99 -20.52
CA ARG A 38 18.05 -17.82 -19.75
C ARG A 38 18.13 -18.39 -18.34
N ALA A 39 18.81 -19.53 -18.16
CA ALA A 39 19.00 -20.13 -16.84
C ALA A 39 19.91 -19.28 -15.95
N GLY A 40 20.96 -18.66 -16.52
CA GLY A 40 21.85 -17.74 -15.81
C GLY A 40 21.12 -16.48 -15.34
N GLU A 41 20.28 -15.89 -16.19
CA GLU A 41 19.46 -14.72 -15.84
C GLU A 41 18.45 -15.02 -14.72
N ALA A 42 17.73 -16.15 -14.83
CA ALA A 42 16.78 -16.57 -13.80
C ALA A 42 17.47 -16.88 -12.46
N SER A 43 18.66 -17.50 -12.50
CA SER A 43 19.43 -17.80 -11.30
C SER A 43 19.96 -16.53 -10.62
N GLY A 44 20.49 -15.57 -11.39
CA GLY A 44 20.99 -14.31 -10.85
C GLY A 44 19.88 -13.40 -10.29
N ALA A 45 18.70 -13.40 -10.92
CA ALA A 45 17.53 -12.68 -10.40
C ALA A 45 17.06 -13.26 -9.06
N GLY A 46 17.05 -14.60 -8.91
CA GLY A 46 16.71 -15.27 -7.66
C GLY A 46 17.71 -14.97 -6.53
N GLU A 47 19.00 -14.99 -6.83
CA GLU A 47 20.06 -14.65 -5.88
C GLU A 47 19.97 -13.21 -5.40
N THR A 48 19.75 -12.27 -6.31
CA THR A 48 19.60 -10.83 -5.98
C THR A 48 18.36 -10.59 -5.10
N ALA A 49 17.23 -11.24 -5.43
CA ALA A 49 16.00 -11.12 -4.64
C ALA A 49 16.18 -11.68 -3.23
N LEU A 50 16.82 -12.85 -3.10
CA LEU A 50 17.10 -13.47 -1.81
C LEU A 50 18.05 -12.62 -0.98
N GLN A 51 19.09 -12.04 -1.60
CA GLN A 51 20.01 -11.15 -0.90
C GLN A 51 19.29 -9.90 -0.35
N ALA A 52 18.39 -9.31 -1.13
CA ALA A 52 17.60 -8.16 -0.68
C ALA A 52 16.69 -8.52 0.51
N GLU A 53 16.11 -9.72 0.53
CA GLU A 53 15.30 -10.21 1.65
C GLU A 53 16.15 -10.43 2.91
N ILE A 54 17.35 -11.00 2.75
CA ILE A 54 18.31 -11.17 3.85
C ILE A 54 18.69 -9.81 4.45
N ASP A 55 19.04 -8.83 3.62
CA ASP A 55 19.46 -7.50 4.08
C ASP A 55 18.32 -6.78 4.83
N LEU A 56 17.07 -6.94 4.37
CA LEU A 56 15.89 -6.42 5.04
C LEU A 56 15.69 -7.05 6.42
N GLU A 57 15.76 -8.37 6.51
CA GLU A 57 15.56 -9.10 7.77
C GLU A 57 16.69 -8.86 8.77
N GLN A 58 17.94 -8.72 8.32
CA GLN A 58 19.05 -8.30 9.17
C GLN A 58 18.82 -6.90 9.76
N THR A 59 18.39 -5.97 8.92
CA THR A 59 18.06 -4.60 9.36
C THR A 59 16.93 -4.61 10.39
N ARG A 60 15.91 -5.46 10.18
CA ARG A 60 14.81 -5.65 11.12
C ARG A 60 15.28 -6.26 12.45
N GLN A 61 16.15 -7.26 12.39
CA GLN A 61 16.71 -7.90 13.58
C GLN A 61 17.46 -6.90 14.46
N VAL A 62 18.29 -6.03 13.86
CA VAL A 62 19.02 -4.99 14.59
C VAL A 62 18.06 -4.02 15.28
N GLN A 63 17.00 -3.58 14.59
CA GLN A 63 15.99 -2.70 15.18
C GLN A 63 15.24 -3.35 16.35
N LEU A 64 14.87 -4.62 16.20
CA LEU A 64 14.19 -5.38 17.25
C LEU A 64 15.11 -5.58 18.46
N GLN A 65 16.39 -5.85 18.23
CA GLN A 65 17.37 -5.97 19.30
C GLN A 65 17.52 -4.66 20.06
N ALA A 66 17.68 -3.53 19.35
CA ALA A 66 17.77 -2.22 19.98
C ALA A 66 16.51 -1.86 20.79
N THR A 67 15.33 -2.19 20.27
CA THR A 67 14.06 -1.96 20.97
C THR A 67 13.95 -2.83 22.22
N ARG A 68 14.36 -4.10 22.13
CA ARG A 68 14.41 -5.01 23.26
C ARG A 68 15.34 -4.46 24.35
N ASP A 69 16.55 -4.06 23.97
CA ASP A 69 17.55 -3.55 24.91
C ASP A 69 17.04 -2.27 25.59
N TYR A 70 16.38 -1.37 24.84
CA TYR A 70 15.75 -0.17 25.39
C TYR A 70 14.63 -0.52 26.39
N VAL A 71 13.69 -1.39 26.03
CA VAL A 71 12.57 -1.77 26.92
C VAL A 71 13.05 -2.48 28.20
N GLN A 72 14.22 -3.12 28.15
CA GLN A 72 14.85 -3.75 29.31
C GLN A 72 15.67 -2.77 30.17
N SER A 73 15.85 -1.53 29.73
CA SER A 73 16.64 -0.52 30.44
C SER A 73 15.87 0.19 31.56
N ASP A 74 16.62 0.71 32.53
CA ASP A 74 16.06 1.55 33.61
C ASP A 74 15.48 2.86 33.07
N ASP A 75 16.00 3.39 31.97
CA ASP A 75 15.49 4.58 31.31
C ASP A 75 14.05 4.37 30.81
N TYR A 76 13.76 3.18 30.26
CA TYR A 76 12.40 2.82 29.89
C TYR A 76 11.49 2.76 31.11
N VAL A 77 11.93 2.14 32.21
CA VAL A 77 11.17 2.08 33.47
C VAL A 77 10.87 3.50 33.99
N ALA A 78 11.86 4.39 34.00
CA ALA A 78 11.68 5.78 34.42
C ALA A 78 10.71 6.56 33.51
N SER A 79 10.80 6.35 32.19
CA SER A 79 9.88 6.97 31.23
C SER A 79 8.44 6.48 31.40
N TYR A 80 8.24 5.18 31.56
CA TYR A 80 6.93 4.58 31.81
C TYR A 80 6.35 5.06 33.14
N ALA A 81 7.18 5.08 34.20
CA ALA A 81 6.78 5.55 35.51
C ALA A 81 6.24 6.99 35.45
N ARG A 82 6.91 7.89 34.73
CA ARG A 82 6.52 9.30 34.59
C ARG A 82 5.31 9.50 33.67
N ASN A 83 5.32 8.89 32.49
CA ASN A 83 4.38 9.19 31.42
C ASN A 83 3.07 8.40 31.55
N GLU A 84 3.15 7.12 31.91
CA GLU A 84 2.00 6.21 31.93
C GLU A 84 1.48 5.99 33.36
N ALA A 85 2.37 5.77 34.32
CA ALA A 85 1.98 5.49 35.70
C ALA A 85 1.81 6.76 36.57
N GLY A 86 2.25 7.93 36.08
CA GLY A 86 2.15 9.21 36.79
C GLY A 86 2.96 9.31 38.08
N PHE A 87 3.99 8.47 38.23
CA PHE A 87 4.95 8.52 39.32
C PHE A 87 5.98 9.65 39.12
N VAL A 88 6.52 10.13 40.24
CA VAL A 88 7.58 11.14 40.30
C VAL A 88 8.72 10.63 41.17
N GLN A 89 9.94 11.10 40.91
CA GLN A 89 11.09 10.72 41.73
C GLN A 89 10.99 11.35 43.14
N PRO A 90 11.65 10.77 44.15
CA PRO A 90 11.74 11.39 45.46
C PRO A 90 12.28 12.83 45.38
N GLY A 91 11.51 13.80 45.86
CA GLY A 91 11.87 15.23 45.84
C GLY A 91 11.36 16.02 44.63
N GLU A 92 10.79 15.36 43.61
CA GLU A 92 10.09 16.02 42.51
C GLU A 92 8.65 16.42 42.92
N ILE A 93 8.16 17.57 42.44
CA ILE A 93 6.80 18.06 42.69
C ILE A 93 5.97 17.92 41.39
N ARG A 94 4.89 17.14 41.43
CA ARG A 94 3.95 17.02 40.30
C ARG A 94 3.03 18.23 40.26
N VAL A 95 3.11 19.03 39.20
CA VAL A 95 2.20 20.15 38.94
C VAL A 95 1.09 19.69 37.99
N VAL A 96 -0.16 19.76 38.43
CA VAL A 96 -1.33 19.49 37.59
C VAL A 96 -2.02 20.82 37.29
N PRO A 97 -2.06 21.28 36.03
CA PRO A 97 -2.80 22.48 35.67
C PRO A 97 -4.29 22.27 35.94
N LEU A 98 -4.87 23.12 36.78
CA LEU A 98 -6.32 23.21 36.91
C LEU A 98 -6.82 24.13 35.80
N THR A 99 -7.52 23.57 34.82
CA THR A 99 -8.36 24.38 33.93
C THR A 99 -9.54 24.88 34.76
N ILE A 100 -9.56 26.17 35.06
CA ILE A 100 -10.74 26.82 35.60
C ILE A 100 -11.70 26.92 34.42
N GLU A 101 -12.79 26.16 34.44
CA GLU A 101 -13.88 26.38 33.49
C GLU A 101 -14.43 27.79 33.78
N GLU A 102 -14.23 28.72 32.83
CA GLU A 102 -14.92 30.00 32.90
C GLU A 102 -16.43 29.72 32.87
N THR A 103 -17.18 30.30 33.81
CA THR A 103 -18.64 30.28 33.78
C THR A 103 -19.09 30.69 32.38
N PRO A 104 -19.82 29.83 31.64
CA PRO A 104 -20.23 30.16 30.29
C PRO A 104 -21.04 31.45 30.32
N ASN A 105 -20.61 32.44 29.53
CA ASN A 105 -21.35 33.69 29.36
C ASN A 105 -22.78 33.34 28.91
N PRO A 106 -23.85 33.89 29.52
CA PRO A 106 -25.22 33.59 29.12
C PRO A 106 -25.37 33.74 27.61
N THR A 107 -25.82 32.66 26.96
CA THR A 107 -26.20 32.72 25.55
C THR A 107 -27.30 33.76 25.41
N PRO A 108 -27.15 34.78 24.54
CA PRO A 108 -28.20 35.77 24.34
C PRO A 108 -29.48 35.04 23.91
N LEU A 109 -30.61 35.35 24.58
CA LEU A 109 -31.89 34.79 24.18
C LEU A 109 -32.15 35.18 22.71
N PRO A 110 -32.58 34.24 21.86
CA PRO A 110 -32.95 34.56 20.50
C PRO A 110 -34.09 35.59 20.52
N THR A 111 -33.92 36.68 19.77
CA THR A 111 -34.99 37.64 19.52
C THR A 111 -36.16 36.89 18.87
N ALA A 112 -37.34 36.93 19.47
CA ALA A 112 -38.52 36.29 18.91
C ALA A 112 -38.76 36.81 17.48
N THR A 113 -38.74 35.90 16.51
CA THR A 113 -39.13 36.23 15.14
C THR A 113 -40.60 36.65 15.15
N PRO A 114 -40.96 37.83 14.63
CA PRO A 114 -42.36 38.24 14.54
C PRO A 114 -43.17 37.20 13.77
N ASP A 115 -44.31 36.78 14.32
CA ASP A 115 -45.21 35.85 13.64
C ASP A 115 -45.84 36.56 12.42
N PRO A 116 -45.58 36.10 11.18
CA PRO A 116 -46.17 36.69 9.99
C PRO A 116 -47.71 36.61 10.01
N ALA A 117 -48.30 35.63 10.71
CA ALA A 117 -49.74 35.50 10.84
C ALA A 117 -50.38 36.65 11.64
N ALA A 118 -49.62 37.32 12.51
CA ALA A 118 -50.11 38.46 13.28
C ALA A 118 -50.44 39.68 12.39
N SER A 119 -49.91 39.73 11.17
CA SER A 119 -50.10 40.83 10.22
C SER A 119 -50.82 40.42 8.92
N ALA A 120 -51.18 39.15 8.76
CA ALA A 120 -51.83 38.61 7.57
C ALA A 120 -53.36 38.81 7.62
N LYS A 121 -53.97 39.15 6.47
CA LYS A 121 -55.44 39.14 6.33
C LYS A 121 -55.93 37.69 6.18
N PRO A 122 -57.14 37.33 6.66
CA PRO A 122 -57.61 35.95 6.63
C PRO A 122 -57.54 35.27 5.26
N TRP A 123 -57.88 35.98 4.17
CA TRP A 123 -57.82 35.43 2.81
C TRP A 123 -56.40 35.09 2.34
N GLN A 124 -55.39 35.78 2.88
CA GLN A 124 -53.98 35.56 2.53
C GLN A 124 -53.48 34.22 3.07
N VAL A 125 -53.93 33.87 4.29
CA VAL A 125 -53.66 32.57 4.93
C VAL A 125 -54.32 31.44 4.14
N TRP A 126 -55.58 31.62 3.71
CA TRP A 126 -56.27 30.63 2.90
C TRP A 126 -55.60 30.39 1.55
N TRP A 127 -55.09 31.46 0.93
CA TRP A 127 -54.38 31.34 -0.34
C TRP A 127 -53.12 30.50 -0.22
N GLU A 128 -52.28 30.76 0.79
CA GLU A 128 -51.06 29.99 1.04
C GLU A 128 -51.37 28.52 1.33
N LEU A 129 -52.39 28.23 2.14
CA LEU A 129 -52.79 26.85 2.44
C LEU A 129 -53.28 26.07 1.22
N LEU A 130 -53.97 26.73 0.29
CA LEU A 130 -54.54 26.08 -0.89
C LEU A 130 -53.50 25.91 -2.02
N THR A 131 -52.48 26.78 -2.07
CA THR A 131 -51.60 26.87 -3.24
C THR A 131 -50.12 26.59 -2.95
N ASP A 132 -49.69 26.64 -1.68
CA ASP A 132 -48.29 26.49 -1.24
C ASP A 132 -47.30 27.42 -1.99
N ALA A 133 -47.83 28.52 -2.55
CA ALA A 133 -47.09 29.47 -3.37
C ALA A 133 -47.10 30.87 -2.75
N GLN A 134 -45.96 31.56 -2.83
CA GLN A 134 -45.84 32.96 -2.42
C GLN A 134 -46.79 33.84 -3.25
N GLN A 135 -47.54 34.72 -2.59
CA GLN A 135 -48.55 35.55 -3.25
C GLN A 135 -47.94 36.43 -4.35
N PRO A 136 -48.65 36.65 -5.49
CA PRO A 136 -48.22 37.61 -6.49
C PRO A 136 -48.21 39.01 -5.87
N ARG A 137 -47.05 39.69 -5.92
CA ARG A 137 -46.89 41.06 -5.43
C ARG A 137 -47.80 41.99 -6.24
N GLN A 138 -48.61 42.80 -5.55
CA GLN A 138 -49.26 43.97 -6.16
C GLN A 138 -48.36 45.19 -6.08
#